data_AF-A0A2M9BR90-F1
#
_entry.id   AF-A0A2M9BR90-F1
#
_cell.length_a   1.000
_cell.length_b   1.000
_cell.length_c   1.000
_cell.angle_alpha   90.00
_cell.angle_beta   90.00
_cell.angle_gamma   90.00
#
_symmetry.space_group_name_H-M   'P 1'
#
loop_
_entity.id
_entity.type
_entity.pdbx_description
1 polymer ?
#
loop_
_entity_poly.entity_id
_entity_poly.type
_entity_poly.pdbx_seq_one_letter_code
_entity_poly.pdbx_strand_id
1 'polypeptide(L)'
;MRELPLADGFRLQLKNGRDFEDFILFSSLQLLQDGQVVLRDTKTSYELNEPLYPLLLRNPAGGHDLVLEVTGRPGMNHGRVFRIRQGRVAGRENVPVFVAPAANLDQDPALEYAGYWRFFETWDEQPDGPPLTSYNPLVFYEHTRQGLRLDSSLTREVNQRIYGGFHGVAFREDLPQPVSIIGRLDDEVAQVKRRAAPPKSPHSTD
;
A
#
# COMPACT_ATOMS: atom_id res chain seq x y z
N MET A 1 -5.15 20.51 14.30
CA MET A 1 -4.61 20.52 12.92
C MET A 1 -3.25 19.87 12.98
N ARG A 2 -2.94 18.95 12.07
CA ARG A 2 -1.63 18.30 11.94
C ARG A 2 -1.00 18.78 10.64
N GLU A 3 0.23 19.29 10.70
CA GLU A 3 1.01 19.63 9.51
C GLU A 3 2.19 18.68 9.40
N LEU A 4 2.45 18.19 8.20
CA LEU A 4 3.55 17.28 7.89
C LEU A 4 4.35 17.89 6.73
N PRO A 5 5.58 18.38 6.99
CA PRO A 5 6.47 18.76 5.91
C PRO A 5 6.89 17.50 5.13
N LEU A 6 6.90 17.59 3.81
CA LEU A 6 7.34 16.55 2.90
C LEU A 6 8.54 17.08 2.08
N ALA A 7 9.17 16.21 1.30
CA ALA A 7 10.25 16.63 0.40
C ALA A 7 9.75 17.59 -0.71
N ASP A 8 10.69 18.23 -1.41
CA ASP A 8 10.42 19.02 -2.62
C ASP A 8 9.38 20.15 -2.43
N GLY A 9 9.40 20.81 -1.27
CA GLY A 9 8.52 21.95 -0.97
C GLY A 9 7.07 21.56 -0.69
N PHE A 10 6.75 20.26 -0.67
CA PHE A 10 5.41 19.78 -0.34
C PHE A 10 5.13 19.88 1.16
N ARG A 11 3.88 20.20 1.50
CA ARG A 11 3.37 20.17 2.86
C ARG A 11 1.96 19.63 2.89
N LEU A 12 1.74 18.63 3.75
CA LEU A 12 0.43 18.06 3.97
C LEU A 12 -0.19 18.68 5.24
N GLN A 13 -1.39 19.23 5.10
CA GLN A 13 -2.17 19.76 6.21
C GLN A 13 -3.42 18.91 6.40
N LEU A 14 -3.58 18.35 7.60
CA LEU A 14 -4.72 17.52 8.00
C LEU A 14 -5.50 18.23 9.10
N LYS A 15 -6.82 18.30 8.92
CA LYS A 15 -7.73 19.06 9.79
C LYS A 15 -8.87 18.17 10.26
N ASN A 16 -9.57 18.63 11.29
CA ASN A 16 -10.74 17.96 11.87
C ASN A 16 -10.44 16.53 12.34
N GLY A 17 -9.30 16.36 13.03
CA GLY A 17 -8.91 15.08 13.64
C GLY A 17 -9.91 14.64 14.71
N ARG A 18 -10.32 13.37 14.68
CA ARG A 18 -11.08 12.70 15.75
C ARG A 18 -10.26 11.52 16.24
N ASP A 19 -10.05 11.48 17.55
CA ASP A 19 -9.27 10.46 18.24
C ASP A 19 -10.18 9.29 18.65
N PHE A 20 -9.73 8.06 18.36
CA PHE A 20 -10.40 6.80 18.68
C PHE A 20 -9.47 5.86 19.48
N GLU A 21 -8.54 6.44 20.27
CA GLU A 21 -7.53 5.75 21.09
C GLU A 21 -6.42 5.09 20.26
N ASP A 22 -6.78 4.16 19.39
CA ASP A 22 -5.82 3.43 18.55
C ASP A 22 -5.46 4.19 17.27
N PHE A 23 -6.29 5.18 16.87
CA PHE A 23 -6.12 5.91 15.63
C PHE A 23 -6.75 7.31 15.66
N ILE A 24 -6.25 8.18 14.77
CA ILE A 24 -6.83 9.50 14.53
C ILE A 24 -7.34 9.58 13.09
N LEU A 25 -8.63 9.89 12.93
CA LEU A 25 -9.25 10.14 11.63
C LEU A 25 -9.28 11.63 11.29
N PHE A 26 -8.76 12.01 10.13
CA PHE A 26 -8.82 13.36 9.59
C PHE A 26 -9.81 13.44 8.44
N SER A 27 -10.81 14.32 8.52
CA SER A 27 -11.85 14.48 7.48
C SER A 27 -11.59 15.64 6.52
N SER A 28 -10.45 16.33 6.66
CA SER A 28 -10.04 17.38 5.74
C SER A 28 -8.53 17.35 5.52
N LEU A 29 -8.16 17.44 4.25
CA LEU A 29 -6.80 17.41 3.77
C LEU A 29 -6.55 18.59 2.83
N GLN A 30 -5.39 19.21 2.95
CA GLN A 30 -4.85 20.15 1.97
C GLN A 30 -3.38 19.82 1.71
N LEU A 31 -3.03 19.64 0.44
CA LEU A 31 -1.63 19.54 0.00
C LEU A 31 -1.20 20.88 -0.56
N LEU A 32 -0.08 21.38 -0.07
CA LEU A 32 0.59 22.56 -0.61
C LEU A 32 1.92 22.15 -1.25
N GLN A 33 2.33 22.89 -2.28
CA GLN A 33 3.68 22.87 -2.83
C GLN A 33 4.15 24.33 -2.91
N ASP A 34 5.24 24.64 -2.21
CA ASP A 34 5.79 26.00 -2.14
C ASP A 34 4.74 27.06 -1.73
N GLY A 35 3.86 26.69 -0.80
CA GLY A 35 2.77 27.53 -0.31
C GLY A 35 1.52 27.61 -1.21
N GLN A 36 1.58 27.08 -2.44
CA GLN A 36 0.42 27.02 -3.34
C GLN A 36 -0.39 25.74 -3.11
N VAL A 37 -1.71 25.84 -3.19
CA VAL A 37 -2.60 24.70 -2.98
C VAL A 37 -2.63 23.80 -4.22
N VAL A 38 -2.14 22.57 -4.06
CA VAL A 38 -2.15 21.53 -5.11
C VAL A 38 -3.40 20.66 -5.03
N LEU A 39 -3.87 20.37 -3.81
CA LEU A 39 -5.05 19.53 -3.55
C LEU A 39 -5.79 20.05 -2.32
N ARG A 40 -7.12 20.02 -2.39
CA ARG A 40 -8.02 20.07 -1.22
C ARG A 40 -8.97 18.89 -1.30
N ASP A 41 -9.16 18.23 -0.17
CA ASP A 41 -10.12 17.16 -0.02
C ASP A 41 -10.84 17.28 1.32
N THR A 42 -12.16 17.21 1.28
CA THR A 42 -13.05 17.25 2.45
C THR A 42 -14.10 16.14 2.40
N LYS A 43 -13.95 15.18 1.47
CA LYS A 43 -14.90 14.09 1.24
C LYS A 43 -14.34 12.73 1.67
N THR A 44 -13.04 12.66 1.93
CA THR A 44 -12.35 11.44 2.30
C THR A 44 -11.79 11.55 3.70
N SER A 45 -11.89 10.45 4.44
CA SER A 45 -11.31 10.30 5.78
C SER A 45 -9.96 9.61 5.67
N TYR A 46 -8.95 10.21 6.29
CA TYR A 46 -7.57 9.76 6.26
C TYR A 46 -7.16 9.25 7.63
N GLU A 47 -6.38 8.18 7.63
CA GLU A 47 -5.82 7.52 8.81
C GLU A 47 -4.31 7.45 8.52
N LEU A 48 -3.46 8.04 9.35
CA LEU A 48 -2.00 8.05 9.15
C LEU A 48 -1.31 7.43 10.36
N ASN A 49 -1.65 6.17 10.63
CA ASN A 49 -1.07 5.42 11.74
C ASN A 49 0.06 4.53 11.27
N GLU A 50 -0.02 4.04 10.03
CA GLU A 50 1.05 3.22 9.46
C GLU A 50 2.31 4.06 9.24
N PRO A 51 3.48 3.66 9.78
CA PRO A 51 4.72 4.43 9.68
C PRO A 51 5.16 4.75 8.25
N LEU A 52 4.65 4.01 7.28
CA LEU A 52 4.97 4.17 5.87
C LEU A 52 4.34 5.42 5.26
N TYR A 53 3.19 5.89 5.76
CA TYR A 53 2.44 6.99 5.14
C TYR A 53 2.64 8.31 5.89
N PRO A 54 2.67 9.45 5.18
CA PRO A 54 2.50 9.62 3.73
C PRO A 54 3.76 9.24 2.92
N LEU A 55 3.57 8.69 1.72
CA LEU A 55 4.66 8.44 0.76
C LEU A 55 4.68 9.50 -0.33
N LEU A 56 5.78 10.23 -0.47
CA LEU A 56 5.99 11.14 -1.60
C LEU A 56 7.09 10.60 -2.50
N LEU A 57 6.71 10.17 -3.70
CA LEU A 57 7.60 9.56 -4.68
C LEU A 57 7.88 10.55 -5.81
N ARG A 58 9.15 10.89 -6.05
CA ARG A 58 9.56 11.74 -7.18
C ARG A 58 9.67 10.90 -8.44
N ASN A 59 9.06 11.34 -9.53
CA ASN A 59 9.07 10.60 -10.79
C ASN A 59 10.18 11.11 -11.71
N PRO A 60 11.05 10.23 -12.25
CA PRO A 60 12.12 10.62 -13.16
C PRO A 60 11.68 11.44 -14.38
N ALA A 61 10.48 11.17 -14.93
CA ALA A 61 9.93 11.96 -16.04
C ALA A 61 9.33 13.31 -15.62
N GLY A 62 9.38 13.65 -14.33
CA GLY A 62 8.85 14.87 -13.74
C GLY A 62 7.57 14.65 -12.92
N GLY A 63 7.44 15.45 -11.86
CA GLY A 63 6.31 15.43 -10.92
C GLY A 63 6.43 14.35 -9.84
N HIS A 64 5.33 14.13 -9.14
CA HIS A 64 5.31 13.33 -7.92
C HIS A 64 4.07 12.45 -7.83
N ASP A 65 4.20 11.33 -7.14
CA ASP A 65 3.06 10.52 -6.69
C ASP A 65 3.01 10.60 -5.17
N LEU A 66 1.91 11.11 -4.62
CA LEU A 66 1.66 11.11 -3.18
C LEU A 66 0.72 9.95 -2.85
N VAL A 67 1.15 9.03 -1.99
CA VAL A 67 0.32 7.94 -1.48
C VAL A 67 -0.08 8.24 -0.05
N LEU A 68 -1.39 8.16 0.23
CA LEU A 68 -1.96 8.36 1.56
C LEU A 68 -2.83 7.17 1.93
N GLU A 69 -2.79 6.78 3.20
CA GLU A 69 -3.73 5.81 3.73
C GLU A 69 -5.12 6.45 3.94
N VAL A 70 -6.12 5.79 3.39
CA VAL A 70 -7.53 6.18 3.43
C VAL A 70 -8.29 5.13 4.23
N THR A 71 -9.08 5.59 5.20
CA THR A 71 -9.85 4.69 6.06
C THR A 71 -10.95 3.99 5.24
N GLY A 72 -11.01 2.66 5.33
CA GLY A 72 -11.97 1.83 4.59
C GLY A 72 -13.14 1.32 5.43
N ARG A 73 -13.24 1.76 6.69
CA ARG A 73 -14.13 1.17 7.70
C ARG A 73 -15.59 1.05 7.22
N PRO A 74 -16.26 -0.09 7.51
CA PRO A 74 -15.78 -1.22 8.31
C PRO A 74 -14.80 -2.16 7.57
N GLY A 75 -14.51 -1.91 6.29
CA GLY A 75 -13.51 -2.67 5.54
C GLY A 75 -12.06 -2.25 5.84
N MET A 76 -11.14 -2.88 5.11
CA MET A 76 -9.70 -2.59 5.19
C MET A 76 -9.37 -1.22 4.61
N ASN A 77 -8.38 -0.54 5.21
CA ASN A 77 -7.82 0.68 4.65
C ASN A 77 -7.18 0.42 3.28
N HIS A 78 -7.07 1.46 2.46
CA HIS A 78 -6.40 1.40 1.16
C HIS A 78 -5.48 2.60 0.99
N GLY A 79 -4.44 2.45 0.18
CA GLY A 79 -3.65 3.58 -0.29
C GLY A 79 -4.40 4.34 -1.39
N ARG A 80 -4.31 5.66 -1.38
CA ARG A 80 -4.75 6.55 -2.45
C ARG A 80 -3.53 7.25 -3.04
N VAL A 81 -3.26 6.98 -4.32
CA VAL A 81 -2.24 7.67 -5.09
C VAL A 81 -2.83 8.94 -5.69
N PHE A 82 -2.20 10.09 -5.43
CA PHE A 82 -2.43 11.35 -6.12
C PHE A 82 -1.25 11.63 -7.04
N ARG A 83 -1.49 11.60 -8.35
CA ARG A 83 -0.46 11.89 -9.35
C ARG A 83 -0.40 13.39 -9.56
N ILE A 84 0.69 14.02 -9.16
CA ILE A 84 0.89 15.47 -9.20
C ILE A 84 1.82 15.79 -10.35
N ARG A 85 1.37 16.64 -11.28
CA ARG A 85 2.15 17.11 -12.43
C ARG A 85 1.91 18.60 -12.59
N GLN A 86 2.96 19.39 -12.78
CA GLN A 86 2.86 20.85 -12.97
C GLN A 86 2.04 21.54 -11.87
N GLY A 87 2.28 21.19 -10.59
CA GLY A 87 1.61 21.82 -9.43
C GLY A 87 0.12 21.48 -9.27
N ARG A 88 -0.41 20.49 -9.99
CA ARG A 88 -1.82 20.07 -9.89
C ARG A 88 -1.95 18.55 -9.87
N VAL A 89 -3.05 18.05 -9.29
CA VAL A 89 -3.41 16.63 -9.36
C VAL A 89 -3.92 16.29 -10.75
N ALA A 90 -3.16 15.46 -11.48
CA ALA A 90 -3.46 14.97 -12.83
C ALA A 90 -4.21 13.63 -12.82
N GLY A 91 -4.18 12.88 -11.72
CA GLY A 91 -4.85 11.58 -11.63
C GLY A 91 -4.93 11.06 -10.21
N ARG A 92 -5.83 10.10 -10.00
CA ARG A 92 -6.03 9.41 -8.73
C ARG A 92 -6.22 7.92 -8.97
N GLU A 93 -5.67 7.10 -8.09
CA GLU A 93 -5.83 5.65 -8.14
C GLU A 93 -5.80 5.06 -6.73
N ASN A 94 -6.51 3.95 -6.54
CA ASN A 94 -6.43 3.18 -5.31
C ASN A 94 -5.36 2.11 -5.46
N VAL A 95 -4.63 1.87 -4.38
CA VAL A 95 -3.64 0.80 -4.23
C VAL A 95 -3.91 0.12 -2.87
N PRO A 96 -3.45 -1.12 -2.64
CA PRO A 96 -3.51 -1.68 -1.28
C PRO A 96 -2.68 -0.84 -0.31
N VAL A 97 -2.93 -1.02 0.98
CA VAL A 97 -1.94 -0.60 2.00
C VAL A 97 -0.71 -1.50 1.84
N PHE A 98 0.48 -0.90 1.81
CA PHE A 98 1.70 -1.63 1.60
C PHE A 98 2.22 -2.21 2.92
N VAL A 99 2.71 -3.45 2.85
CA VAL A 99 3.16 -4.21 4.04
C VAL A 99 4.57 -3.85 4.49
N ALA A 100 5.33 -3.11 3.67
CA ALA A 100 6.71 -2.70 3.90
C ALA A 100 7.11 -1.50 3.02
N PRO A 101 8.22 -0.81 3.33
CA PRO A 101 8.91 0.06 2.38
C PRO A 101 9.30 -0.65 1.08
N ALA A 102 9.58 0.12 0.03
CA ALA A 102 9.98 -0.46 -1.25
C ALA A 102 11.31 -1.21 -1.15
N ALA A 103 11.41 -2.33 -1.85
CA ALA A 103 12.62 -3.12 -1.98
C ALA A 103 12.72 -3.69 -3.38
N ASN A 104 13.90 -4.16 -3.77
CA ASN A 104 14.07 -4.91 -5.00
C ASN A 104 13.60 -6.37 -4.79
N LEU A 105 12.53 -6.75 -5.46
CA LEU A 105 11.85 -8.03 -5.27
C LEU A 105 12.06 -9.01 -6.42
N ASP A 106 12.40 -8.53 -7.62
CA ASP A 106 12.51 -9.34 -8.84
C ASP A 106 13.86 -9.21 -9.60
N GLN A 107 14.86 -8.58 -8.97
CA GLN A 107 16.22 -8.38 -9.51
C GLN A 107 16.32 -7.39 -10.68
N ASP A 108 15.29 -6.60 -10.94
CA ASP A 108 15.37 -5.49 -11.86
C ASP A 108 15.87 -4.21 -11.13
N PRO A 109 16.09 -3.06 -11.78
CA PRO A 109 16.57 -1.85 -11.10
C PRO A 109 15.46 -1.04 -10.38
N ALA A 110 14.19 -1.40 -10.53
CA ALA A 110 13.08 -0.78 -9.86
C ALA A 110 12.99 -1.24 -8.40
N LEU A 111 12.18 -0.53 -7.63
CA LEU A 111 11.83 -0.91 -6.27
C LEU A 111 10.32 -1.10 -6.21
N GLU A 112 9.91 -2.18 -5.55
CA GLU A 112 8.54 -2.63 -5.49
C GLU A 112 7.98 -2.48 -4.09
N TYR A 113 6.74 -2.02 -4.03
CA TYR A 113 5.88 -2.13 -2.85
C TYR A 113 4.96 -3.35 -3.02
N ALA A 114 4.66 -4.05 -1.93
CA ALA A 114 3.70 -5.14 -1.93
C ALA A 114 2.53 -4.86 -0.98
N GLY A 115 1.33 -5.30 -1.31
CA GLY A 115 0.16 -5.21 -0.44
C GLY A 115 -0.99 -6.11 -0.90
N TYR A 116 -2.00 -6.28 -0.07
CA TYR A 116 -3.22 -7.02 -0.38
C TYR A 116 -4.46 -6.13 -0.19
N TRP A 117 -5.58 -6.50 -0.81
CA TRP A 117 -6.78 -5.65 -0.83
C TRP A 117 -7.73 -5.86 0.33
N ARG A 118 -7.71 -7.05 0.95
CA ARG A 118 -8.63 -7.45 2.01
C ARG A 118 -7.89 -8.17 3.13
N PHE A 119 -8.54 -8.31 4.27
CA PHE A 119 -8.12 -9.27 5.28
C PHE A 119 -8.40 -10.69 4.79
N PHE A 120 -7.60 -11.65 5.28
CA PHE A 120 -7.90 -13.05 5.08
C PHE A 120 -8.97 -13.47 6.07
N GLU A 121 -10.01 -14.10 5.55
CA GLU A 121 -11.06 -14.72 6.35
C GLU A 121 -11.02 -16.23 6.06
N THR A 122 -11.21 -17.01 7.12
CA THR A 122 -11.24 -18.48 7.04
C THR A 122 -12.62 -18.96 7.42
N TRP A 123 -13.12 -19.98 6.73
CA TRP A 123 -14.40 -20.56 7.05
C TRP A 123 -14.37 -22.09 6.99
N ASP A 124 -15.14 -22.69 7.89
CA ASP A 124 -15.33 -24.12 8.03
C ASP A 124 -16.71 -24.49 7.45
N GLU A 125 -16.87 -24.32 6.13
CA GLU A 125 -18.16 -24.58 5.46
C GLU A 125 -18.45 -26.08 5.24
N GLN A 126 -17.46 -26.95 5.49
CA GLN A 126 -17.60 -28.39 5.28
C GLN A 126 -17.36 -29.15 6.59
N PRO A 127 -18.35 -29.91 7.11
CA PRO A 127 -18.24 -30.66 8.37
C PRO A 127 -17.01 -31.58 8.46
N ASP A 128 -16.56 -32.10 7.32
CA ASP A 128 -15.42 -33.02 7.21
C ASP A 128 -14.35 -32.54 6.19
N GLY A 129 -14.47 -31.29 5.71
CA GLY A 129 -13.54 -30.72 4.72
C GLY A 129 -12.43 -29.90 5.37
N PRO A 130 -11.29 -29.68 4.68
CA PRO A 130 -10.28 -28.77 5.18
C PRO A 130 -10.83 -27.33 5.21
N PRO A 131 -10.37 -26.50 6.17
CA PRO A 131 -10.76 -25.10 6.24
C PRO A 131 -10.38 -24.37 4.95
N LEU A 132 -11.24 -23.43 4.54
CA LEU A 132 -11.09 -22.66 3.31
C LEU A 132 -10.87 -21.18 3.57
N THR A 133 -10.32 -20.48 2.58
CA THR A 133 -10.14 -19.03 2.55
C THR A 133 -10.39 -18.50 1.14
N SER A 134 -10.52 -17.18 0.99
CA SER A 134 -10.72 -16.52 -0.30
C SER A 134 -9.40 -16.33 -1.06
N TYR A 135 -9.50 -16.12 -2.38
CA TYR A 135 -8.37 -15.63 -3.15
C TYR A 135 -8.16 -14.13 -2.88
N ASN A 136 -6.99 -13.77 -2.33
CA ASN A 136 -6.64 -12.41 -1.96
C ASN A 136 -5.18 -12.14 -2.40
N PRO A 137 -4.98 -11.71 -3.65
CA PRO A 137 -3.65 -11.69 -4.24
C PRO A 137 -2.75 -10.68 -3.55
N LEU A 138 -1.48 -11.05 -3.35
CA LEU A 138 -0.42 -10.10 -3.03
C LEU A 138 -0.06 -9.35 -4.32
N VAL A 139 -0.35 -8.06 -4.38
CA VAL A 139 -0.11 -7.24 -5.57
C VAL A 139 1.11 -6.35 -5.37
N PHE A 140 1.88 -6.17 -6.45
CA PHE A 140 3.15 -5.48 -6.45
C PHE A 140 3.07 -4.20 -7.29
N TYR A 141 3.59 -3.11 -6.75
CA TYR A 141 3.65 -1.82 -7.44
C TYR A 141 5.08 -1.33 -7.53
N GLU A 142 5.56 -1.12 -8.75
CA GLU A 142 6.90 -0.61 -9.05
C GLU A 142 6.90 0.93 -9.15
N HIS A 143 7.98 1.54 -8.67
CA HIS A 143 8.21 2.97 -8.88
C HIS A 143 8.88 3.23 -10.23
N THR A 144 8.06 3.45 -11.26
CA THR A 144 8.55 3.70 -12.63
C THR A 144 8.92 5.16 -12.88
N ARG A 145 9.53 5.41 -14.04
CA ARG A 145 9.74 6.78 -14.56
C ARG A 145 8.45 7.62 -14.62
N GLN A 146 7.30 6.98 -14.78
CA GLN A 146 5.99 7.64 -14.93
C GLN A 146 5.19 7.74 -13.64
N GLY A 147 5.69 7.16 -12.54
CA GLY A 147 4.95 7.02 -11.29
C GLY A 147 4.79 5.58 -10.85
N LEU A 148 4.06 5.41 -9.76
CA LEU A 148 3.72 4.12 -9.19
C LEU A 148 2.77 3.37 -10.12
N ARG A 149 3.13 2.14 -10.49
CA ARG A 149 2.37 1.29 -11.42
C ARG A 149 2.34 -0.14 -10.92
N LEU A 150 1.25 -0.84 -11.22
CA LEU A 150 1.13 -2.27 -10.95
C LEU A 150 2.17 -3.03 -11.78
N ASP A 151 3.08 -3.72 -11.11
CA ASP A 151 3.92 -4.72 -11.74
C ASP A 151 3.11 -6.01 -11.92
N SER A 152 2.53 -6.15 -13.11
CA SER A 152 1.70 -7.30 -13.45
C SER A 152 2.51 -8.58 -13.63
N SER A 153 3.80 -8.49 -13.94
CA SER A 153 4.68 -9.63 -14.16
C SER A 153 5.02 -10.28 -12.82
N LEU A 154 5.58 -9.51 -11.88
CA LEU A 154 5.88 -10.00 -10.54
C LEU A 154 4.61 -10.44 -9.80
N THR A 155 3.52 -9.66 -9.92
CA THR A 155 2.23 -10.04 -9.33
C THR A 155 1.74 -11.38 -9.85
N ARG A 156 1.82 -11.64 -11.16
CA ARG A 156 1.41 -12.93 -11.72
C ARG A 156 2.30 -14.05 -11.23
N GLU A 157 3.62 -13.86 -11.29
CA GLU A 157 4.61 -14.88 -10.94
C GLU A 157 4.47 -15.32 -9.48
N VAL A 158 4.42 -14.36 -8.55
CA VAL A 158 4.30 -14.63 -7.11
C VAL A 158 2.99 -15.35 -6.81
N ASN A 159 1.86 -14.84 -7.34
CA ASN A 159 0.57 -15.45 -7.04
C ASN A 159 0.42 -16.84 -7.69
N GLN A 160 1.06 -17.12 -8.83
CA GLN A 160 1.14 -18.48 -9.38
C GLN A 160 1.86 -19.44 -8.43
N ARG A 161 2.96 -19.00 -7.78
CA ARG A 161 3.66 -19.83 -6.80
C ARG A 161 2.84 -20.07 -5.53
N ILE A 162 2.17 -19.03 -5.04
CA ILE A 162 1.36 -19.11 -3.82
C ILE A 162 0.15 -20.01 -4.07
N TYR A 163 -0.70 -19.64 -5.04
CA TYR A 163 -2.02 -20.23 -5.29
C TYR A 163 -2.03 -21.40 -6.29
N GLY A 164 -0.93 -21.67 -6.99
CA GLY A 164 -0.89 -22.64 -8.09
C GLY A 164 -1.51 -22.12 -9.39
N GLY A 165 -1.90 -20.85 -9.44
CA GLY A 165 -2.53 -20.19 -10.58
C GLY A 165 -2.64 -18.68 -10.36
N PHE A 166 -2.92 -17.92 -11.43
CA PHE A 166 -3.19 -16.48 -11.34
C PHE A 166 -4.64 -16.19 -11.73
N HIS A 167 -5.41 -15.68 -10.77
CA HIS A 167 -6.85 -15.47 -10.93
C HIS A 167 -7.23 -13.98 -10.97
N GLY A 168 -6.25 -13.12 -11.29
CA GLY A 168 -6.39 -11.67 -11.36
C GLY A 168 -5.79 -10.96 -10.14
N VAL A 169 -5.91 -9.63 -10.12
CA VAL A 169 -5.35 -8.76 -9.07
C VAL A 169 -6.38 -8.31 -8.04
N ALA A 170 -7.63 -8.73 -8.19
CA ALA A 170 -8.71 -8.42 -7.28
C ALA A 170 -8.92 -9.55 -6.27
N PHE A 171 -9.39 -9.18 -5.07
CA PHE A 171 -9.96 -10.13 -4.12
C PHE A 171 -11.16 -10.87 -4.73
N ARG A 172 -11.26 -12.17 -4.47
CA ARG A 172 -12.31 -13.06 -4.98
C ARG A 172 -12.78 -14.02 -3.90
N GLU A 173 -13.96 -13.75 -3.37
CA GLU A 173 -14.67 -14.62 -2.43
C GLU A 173 -15.22 -15.88 -3.10
N ASP A 174 -15.57 -15.77 -4.39
CA ASP A 174 -16.13 -16.85 -5.22
C ASP A 174 -15.10 -17.92 -5.62
N LEU A 175 -13.86 -17.82 -5.14
CA LEU A 175 -12.76 -18.71 -5.47
C LEU A 175 -12.12 -19.27 -4.20
N PRO A 176 -12.71 -20.31 -3.57
CA PRO A 176 -12.19 -20.90 -2.35
C PRO A 176 -10.82 -21.51 -2.56
N GLN A 177 -9.96 -21.34 -1.56
CA GLN A 177 -8.58 -21.82 -1.50
C GLN A 177 -8.37 -22.58 -0.18
N PRO A 178 -7.52 -23.61 -0.15
CA PRO A 178 -7.19 -24.28 1.11
C PRO A 178 -6.44 -23.32 2.04
N VAL A 179 -6.77 -23.30 3.33
CA VAL A 179 -6.13 -22.40 4.33
C VAL A 179 -4.61 -22.50 4.38
N SER A 180 -4.03 -23.62 3.94
CA SER A 180 -2.56 -23.77 3.76
C SER A 180 -1.91 -22.67 2.89
N ILE A 181 -2.69 -21.98 2.06
CA ILE A 181 -2.24 -20.84 1.26
C ILE A 181 -1.82 -19.65 2.13
N ILE A 182 -2.48 -19.43 3.28
CA ILE A 182 -2.16 -18.33 4.18
C ILE A 182 -0.70 -18.42 4.64
N GLY A 183 -0.23 -19.62 4.99
CA GLY A 183 1.18 -19.81 5.37
C GLY A 183 2.17 -19.44 4.26
N ARG A 184 1.88 -19.78 3.00
CA ARG A 184 2.73 -19.40 1.85
C ARG A 184 2.75 -17.89 1.62
N LEU A 185 1.62 -17.24 1.84
CA LEU A 185 1.52 -15.79 1.72
C LEU A 185 2.26 -15.09 2.86
N ASP A 186 2.14 -15.58 4.09
CA ASP A 186 2.89 -15.08 5.24
C ASP A 186 4.40 -15.20 5.02
N ASP A 187 4.87 -16.33 4.46
CA ASP A 187 6.27 -16.53 4.09
C ASP A 187 6.75 -15.51 3.04
N GLU A 188 5.95 -15.22 2.02
CA GLU A 188 6.25 -14.22 1.00
C GLU A 188 6.25 -12.80 1.59
N VAL A 189 5.27 -12.46 2.42
CA VAL A 189 5.22 -11.16 3.12
C VAL A 189 6.43 -11.00 4.04
N ALA A 190 6.84 -12.05 4.75
CA ALA A 190 8.04 -12.04 5.57
C ALA A 190 9.30 -11.84 4.70
N GLN A 191 9.36 -12.44 3.51
CA GLN A 191 10.44 -12.21 2.56
C GLN A 191 10.48 -10.75 2.07
N VAL A 192 9.35 -10.16 1.72
CA VAL A 192 9.26 -8.74 1.34
C VAL A 192 9.79 -7.86 2.47
N LYS A 193 9.30 -8.06 3.69
CA LYS A 193 9.73 -7.29 4.88
C LYS A 193 11.23 -7.44 5.14
N ARG A 194 11.79 -8.64 4.99
CA ARG A 194 13.25 -8.88 5.15
C ARG A 194 14.08 -8.12 4.11
N ARG A 195 13.62 -8.06 2.86
CA ARG A 195 14.33 -7.34 1.78
C ARG A 195 14.20 -5.83 1.90
N ALA A 196 13.09 -5.34 2.47
CA ALA A 196 12.87 -3.93 2.75
C ALA A 196 13.56 -3.42 4.03
N ALA A 197 14.04 -4.34 4.89
CA ALA A 197 14.72 -3.95 6.11
C ALA A 197 16.05 -3.25 5.78
N PRO A 198 16.39 -2.16 6.49
CA PRO A 198 17.68 -1.53 6.33
C PRO A 198 18.80 -2.54 6.67
N PRO A 199 19.97 -2.46 6.01
CA PRO A 199 21.09 -3.32 6.35
C PRO A 199 21.41 -3.17 7.83
N LYS A 200 21.54 -4.29 8.55
CA LYS A 200 21.96 -4.26 9.96
C LYS A 200 23.34 -3.60 10.02
N SER A 201 23.45 -2.46 10.70
CA SER A 201 24.73 -1.80 10.93
C SER A 201 25.70 -2.82 11.56
N PRO A 202 26.87 -3.08 10.96
CA PRO A 202 27.78 -4.12 11.44
C PRO A 202 28.42 -3.84 12.82
N HIS A 203 28.09 -2.72 13.48
CA HIS A 203 28.68 -2.30 14.74
C HIS A 203 27.61 -1.85 15.75
N SER A 204 27.03 -2.82 16.47
CA SER A 204 26.63 -2.61 17.87
C SER A 204 27.03 -3.87 18.65
N THR A 205 28.33 -4.00 18.88
CA THR A 205 28.82 -4.75 20.03
C THR A 205 28.81 -3.77 21.20
N ASP A 206 27.79 -3.85 22.04
CA ASP A 206 27.93 -3.44 23.44
C ASP A 206 28.79 -4.47 24.18
#